data_AF-A0A847ZQP0-F1
#
_entry.id   AF-A0A847ZQP0-F1
#
_cell.length_a   1.000
_cell.length_b   1.000
_cell.length_c   1.000
_cell.angle_alpha   90.00
_cell.angle_beta   90.00
_cell.angle_gamma   90.00
#
_symmetry.space_group_name_H-M   'P 1'
#
loop_
_entity.id
_entity.type
_entity.pdbx_description
1 polymer ?
#
loop_
_entity_poly.entity_id
_entity_poly.type
_entity_poly.pdbx_seq_one_letter_code
_entity_poly.pdbx_strand_id
1 'polypeptide(L)'
;MSRFMWVLGVLLAAAGVAILFLALFNNAYLQVRGLQMSSAIDLIIGAVLAIGLAGVIDAVRTAGGYSQSSSDIPEIPIESPPVEVVAETPAVAQEADAPASRQMRFPSFSRKVEAAAAPAVVVAGSETAAAAEKAEEIVTPAVKETISALEQAKSDLEAALAGPEETAQAAEGELYVVEDKVIRGRPARILSDGTVEAETDEGWMRFENLEHLDEYLDAIEQA
;
A
#
# COMPACT_ATOMS: atom_id res chain seq x y z
N MET A 1 24.12 2.83 -1.46
CA MET A 1 22.64 2.98 -1.34
C MET A 1 21.90 1.64 -1.33
N SER A 2 22.19 0.64 -2.19
CA SER A 2 21.47 -0.65 -2.16
C SER A 2 21.57 -1.39 -0.82
N ARG A 3 22.74 -1.36 -0.16
CA ARG A 3 22.93 -1.96 1.17
C ARG A 3 22.01 -1.37 2.25
N PHE A 4 21.65 -0.10 2.14
CA PHE A 4 20.75 0.54 3.10
C PHE A 4 19.32 0.00 2.96
N MET A 5 18.83 -0.16 1.72
CA MET A 5 17.51 -0.79 1.48
C MET A 5 17.46 -2.24 1.94
N TRP A 6 18.54 -3.00 1.75
CA TRP A 6 18.61 -4.37 2.23
C TRP A 6 18.55 -4.45 3.76
N VAL A 7 19.32 -3.62 4.47
CA VAL A 7 19.28 -3.55 5.94
C VAL A 7 17.90 -3.11 6.43
N LEU A 8 17.28 -2.11 5.79
CA LEU A 8 15.93 -1.67 6.13
C LEU A 8 14.91 -2.81 5.95
N GLY A 9 14.97 -3.54 4.83
CA GLY A 9 14.09 -4.67 4.57
C GLY A 9 14.22 -5.78 5.63
N VAL A 10 15.45 -6.15 5.99
CA VAL A 10 15.70 -7.14 7.07
C VAL A 10 15.17 -6.64 8.41
N LEU A 11 15.31 -5.35 8.70
CA LEU A 11 14.86 -4.75 9.96
C LEU A 11 13.33 -4.72 10.05
N LEU A 12 12.62 -4.39 8.96
CA LEU A 12 11.16 -4.52 8.89
C LEU A 12 10.72 -5.97 9.03
N ALA A 13 11.39 -6.92 8.37
CA ALA A 13 11.06 -8.34 8.49
C ALA A 13 11.19 -8.82 9.94
N ALA A 14 12.29 -8.47 10.62
CA ALA A 14 12.52 -8.82 12.01
C ALA A 14 11.45 -8.21 12.94
N ALA A 15 11.06 -6.95 12.71
CA ALA A 15 9.99 -6.30 13.47
C ALA A 15 8.62 -6.97 13.25
N GLY A 16 8.28 -7.28 12.00
CA GLY A 16 7.04 -8.00 11.66
C GLY A 16 6.96 -9.37 12.31
N VAL A 17 8.05 -10.16 12.24
CA VAL A 17 8.13 -11.48 12.89
C VAL A 17 8.04 -11.35 14.42
N ALA A 18 8.70 -10.36 15.02
CA ALA A 18 8.64 -10.15 16.46
C ALA A 18 7.21 -9.80 16.95
N ILE A 19 6.49 -8.95 16.21
CA ILE A 19 5.09 -8.61 16.50
C ILE A 19 4.19 -9.84 16.33
N LEU A 20 4.38 -10.61 15.25
CA LEU A 20 3.64 -11.84 14.99
C LEU A 20 3.82 -12.85 16.14
N PHE A 21 5.05 -13.01 16.61
CA PHE A 21 5.36 -13.88 17.75
C PHE A 21 4.69 -13.37 19.02
N LEU A 22 4.78 -12.07 19.31
CA LEU A 22 4.08 -11.45 20.45
C LEU A 22 2.56 -11.65 20.38
N ALA A 23 1.97 -11.62 19.18
CA ALA A 23 0.54 -11.85 18.99
C ALA A 23 0.12 -13.28 19.30
N LEU A 24 0.96 -14.26 18.94
CA LEU A 24 0.71 -15.67 19.23
C LEU A 24 0.73 -15.97 20.74
N PHE A 25 1.63 -15.34 21.51
CA PHE A 25 1.77 -15.62 22.94
C PHE A 25 0.98 -14.68 23.84
N ASN A 26 0.59 -13.49 23.36
CA ASN A 26 0.03 -12.46 24.22
C ASN A 26 -1.01 -11.55 23.52
N ASN A 27 -2.05 -12.18 22.97
CA ASN A 27 -3.07 -11.52 22.16
C ASN A 27 -3.83 -10.40 22.91
N ALA A 28 -4.01 -10.55 24.23
CA ALA A 28 -4.74 -9.57 25.06
C ALA A 28 -4.03 -8.22 25.20
N TYR A 29 -2.70 -8.17 25.15
CA TYR A 29 -1.95 -6.92 25.33
C TYR A 29 -1.84 -6.09 24.04
N LEU A 30 -2.04 -6.70 22.87
CA LEU A 30 -1.90 -6.01 21.58
C LEU A 30 -3.14 -5.20 21.21
N GLN A 31 -4.34 -5.67 21.58
CA GLN A 31 -5.59 -4.91 21.36
C GLN A 31 -5.58 -3.56 22.10
N VAL A 32 -5.01 -3.50 23.31
CA VAL A 32 -4.93 -2.26 24.11
C VAL A 32 -4.02 -1.21 23.47
N ARG A 33 -3.04 -1.64 22.65
CA ARG A 33 -2.12 -0.73 21.95
C ARG A 33 -2.51 -0.44 20.50
N GLY A 34 -3.65 -0.94 20.05
CA GLY A 34 -4.10 -0.79 18.65
C GLY A 34 -3.21 -1.50 17.64
N LEU A 35 -2.34 -2.43 18.07
CA LEU A 35 -1.53 -3.25 17.18
C LEU A 35 -2.37 -4.43 16.71
N GLN A 36 -2.93 -4.31 15.51
CA GLN A 36 -3.73 -5.36 14.91
C GLN A 36 -2.88 -6.37 14.14
N MET A 37 -3.41 -7.58 13.94
CA MET A 37 -2.78 -8.63 13.14
C MET A 37 -2.53 -8.16 11.69
N SER A 38 -3.40 -7.29 11.17
CA SER A 38 -3.26 -6.61 9.88
C SER A 38 -1.96 -5.83 9.78
N SER A 39 -1.60 -5.07 10.82
CA SER A 39 -0.37 -4.27 10.85
C SER A 39 0.90 -5.14 10.79
N ALA A 40 0.88 -6.30 11.43
CA ALA A 40 2.00 -7.25 11.39
C ALA A 40 2.18 -7.84 9.98
N ILE A 41 1.06 -8.18 9.31
CA ILE A 41 1.05 -8.69 7.94
C ILE A 41 1.56 -7.62 6.98
N ASP A 42 1.09 -6.37 7.09
CA ASP A 42 1.54 -5.25 6.25
C ASP A 42 3.06 -5.00 6.38
N LEU A 43 3.60 -5.15 7.59
CA LEU A 43 5.04 -5.04 7.86
C LEU A 43 5.83 -6.15 7.14
N ILE A 44 5.33 -7.39 7.16
CA ILE A 44 5.96 -8.52 6.48
C ILE A 44 5.91 -8.34 4.96
N ILE A 45 4.75 -7.95 4.41
CA ILE A 45 4.59 -7.66 2.97
C ILE A 45 5.54 -6.54 2.55
N GLY A 46 5.58 -5.44 3.33
CA GLY A 46 6.48 -4.32 3.09
C GLY A 46 7.96 -4.72 3.12
N ALA A 47 8.35 -5.62 4.03
CA ALA A 47 9.71 -6.14 4.10
C ALA A 47 10.09 -6.97 2.85
N VAL A 48 9.21 -7.88 2.41
CA VAL A 48 9.42 -8.69 1.20
C VAL A 48 9.55 -7.79 -0.03
N LEU A 49 8.67 -6.80 -0.18
CA LEU A 49 8.73 -5.82 -1.27
C LEU A 49 10.03 -5.02 -1.25
N ALA A 50 10.48 -4.55 -0.07
CA ALA A 50 11.73 -3.80 0.07
C ALA A 50 12.96 -4.63 -0.31
N ILE A 51 13.00 -5.90 0.11
CA ILE A 51 14.08 -6.84 -0.25
C ILE A 51 14.06 -7.13 -1.76
N GLY A 52 12.88 -7.38 -2.33
CA GLY A 52 12.72 -7.61 -3.76
C GLY A 52 13.19 -6.41 -4.59
N LEU A 53 12.78 -5.20 -4.21
CA LEU A 53 13.17 -3.97 -4.90
C LEU A 53 14.68 -3.69 -4.79
N ALA A 54 15.29 -3.99 -3.65
CA ALA A 54 16.75 -3.92 -3.49
C ALA A 54 17.47 -4.88 -4.45
N GLY A 55 16.95 -6.10 -4.61
CA GLY A 55 17.48 -7.09 -5.56
C GLY A 55 17.36 -6.64 -7.01
N VAL A 56 16.22 -6.06 -7.40
CA VAL A 56 16.02 -5.51 -8.75
C VAL A 56 16.99 -4.36 -9.03
N ILE A 57 17.19 -3.44 -8.08
CA ILE A 57 18.17 -2.34 -8.24
C ILE A 57 19.59 -2.88 -8.42
N ASP A 58 19.95 -3.93 -7.68
CA ASP A 58 21.27 -4.56 -7.80
C ASP A 58 21.46 -5.24 -9.16
N ALA A 59 20.45 -5.99 -9.62
CA ALA A 59 20.44 -6.61 -10.94
C ALA A 59 20.54 -5.58 -12.07
N VAL A 60 19.80 -4.47 -11.99
CA VAL A 60 19.85 -3.38 -12.98
C VAL A 60 21.21 -2.68 -12.97
N ARG A 61 21.86 -2.53 -11.81
CA ARG A 61 23.22 -1.96 -11.73
C ARG A 61 24.25 -2.88 -12.35
N THR A 62 24.17 -4.18 -12.09
CA THR A 62 25.09 -5.18 -12.65
C THR A 62 24.89 -5.36 -14.15
N ALA A 63 23.64 -5.42 -14.62
CA ALA A 63 23.30 -5.55 -16.04
C ALA A 63 23.54 -4.25 -16.83
N GLY A 64 23.33 -3.10 -16.19
CA GLY A 64 23.40 -1.79 -16.83
C GLY A 64 24.80 -1.31 -17.15
N GLY A 65 25.86 -2.00 -16.69
CA GLY A 65 27.25 -1.68 -17.06
C GLY A 65 27.59 -0.19 -16.90
N TYR A 66 26.94 0.51 -15.98
CA TYR A 66 27.16 1.93 -15.78
C TYR A 66 28.53 2.10 -15.16
N SER A 67 29.49 2.22 -16.07
CA SER A 67 30.73 2.94 -15.94
C SER A 67 30.45 4.24 -15.19
N GLN A 68 30.52 4.17 -13.86
CA GLN A 68 31.09 5.25 -13.08
C GLN A 68 32.59 5.26 -13.39
N SER A 69 32.94 5.58 -14.64
CA SER A 69 34.07 6.45 -14.89
C SER A 69 33.69 7.76 -14.21
N SER A 70 33.94 7.78 -12.90
CA SER A 70 34.19 9.02 -12.17
C SER A 70 35.13 9.80 -13.05
N SER A 71 34.65 10.95 -13.46
CA SER A 71 35.30 11.90 -14.31
C SER A 71 36.70 12.17 -13.76
N ASP A 72 37.71 11.51 -14.34
CA ASP A 72 39.03 12.09 -14.53
C ASP A 72 38.82 13.27 -15.50
N ILE A 73 38.19 14.33 -15.00
CA ILE A 73 38.31 15.64 -15.60
C ILE A 73 39.70 16.09 -15.14
N PRO A 74 40.70 16.19 -16.04
CA PRO A 74 41.99 16.75 -15.66
C PRO A 74 41.72 18.13 -15.09
N GLU A 75 42.13 18.31 -13.84
CA GLU A 75 42.06 19.57 -13.10
C GLU A 75 42.81 20.62 -13.93
N ILE A 76 42.07 21.43 -14.70
CA ILE A 76 42.65 22.61 -15.36
C ILE A 76 42.93 23.58 -14.21
N PRO A 77 44.20 23.96 -13.95
CA PRO A 77 44.53 24.90 -12.89
C PRO A 77 43.88 26.25 -13.21
N ILE A 78 42.80 26.58 -12.51
CA ILE A 78 42.23 27.92 -12.56
C ILE A 78 43.08 28.79 -11.64
N GLU A 79 44.07 29.44 -12.22
CA GLU A 79 44.85 30.51 -11.61
C GLU A 79 43.88 31.63 -11.20
N SER A 80 43.63 31.74 -9.90
CA SER A 80 42.77 32.78 -9.33
C SER A 80 43.52 34.11 -9.34
N PRO A 81 43.04 35.16 -10.03
CA PRO A 81 43.65 36.49 -9.90
C PRO A 81 43.37 37.09 -8.51
N PRO A 82 44.30 37.88 -7.97
CA PRO A 82 44.18 38.44 -6.63
C PRO A 82 43.25 39.66 -6.61
N VAL A 83 42.40 39.68 -5.57
CA VAL A 83 42.06 40.83 -4.71
C VAL A 83 41.67 42.15 -5.39
N GLU A 84 40.44 42.60 -5.13
CA GLU A 84 40.24 44.00 -4.73
C GLU A 84 39.15 44.11 -3.67
N VAL A 85 39.60 44.52 -2.48
CA VAL A 85 38.80 44.87 -1.31
C VAL A 85 38.31 46.31 -1.52
N VAL A 86 36.99 46.51 -1.59
CA VAL A 86 36.39 47.84 -1.42
C VAL A 86 35.37 47.78 -0.30
N ALA A 87 35.66 48.57 0.74
CA ALA A 87 34.89 48.72 1.96
C ALA A 87 33.67 49.65 1.79
N GLU A 88 32.62 49.31 2.54
CA GLU A 88 31.58 50.14 3.19
C GLU A 88 31.23 51.53 2.66
N THR A 89 29.94 51.81 2.41
CA THR A 89 29.01 52.56 3.32
C THR A 89 27.56 52.59 2.76
N PRO A 90 26.50 53.04 3.49
CA PRO A 90 25.22 52.34 3.53
C PRO A 90 24.02 53.13 2.96
N ALA A 91 22.86 52.48 3.02
CA ALA A 91 21.51 53.04 3.07
C ALA A 91 20.93 53.65 1.78
N VAL A 92 20.13 52.86 1.08
CA VAL A 92 18.82 53.30 0.54
C VAL A 92 17.84 52.13 0.67
N ALA A 93 16.72 52.39 1.33
CA ALA A 93 15.56 51.52 1.35
C ALA A 93 15.01 51.35 -0.06
N GLN A 94 14.93 50.11 -0.54
CA GLN A 94 14.20 49.76 -1.74
C GLN A 94 13.30 48.56 -1.45
N GLU A 95 12.02 48.89 -1.47
CA GLU A 95 10.84 48.05 -1.58
C GLU A 95 11.09 46.92 -2.61
N ALA A 96 11.07 45.68 -2.13
CA ALA A 96 11.28 44.49 -2.94
C ALA A 96 10.08 43.55 -2.77
N ASP A 97 9.14 43.76 -3.68
CA ASP A 97 8.59 42.77 -4.60
C ASP A 97 8.61 41.29 -4.18
N ALA A 98 7.42 40.70 -4.18
CA ALA A 98 7.18 39.30 -3.87
C ALA A 98 7.88 38.38 -4.88
N PRO A 99 8.50 37.26 -4.45
CA PRO A 99 9.13 36.34 -5.37
C PRO A 99 8.08 35.64 -6.24
N ALA A 100 8.07 35.98 -7.52
CA ALA A 100 7.35 35.28 -8.56
C ALA A 100 7.66 33.77 -8.50
N SER A 101 6.61 32.96 -8.42
CA SER A 101 6.70 31.51 -8.45
C SER A 101 7.32 31.04 -9.77
N ARG A 102 8.52 30.46 -9.70
CA ARG A 102 9.13 29.72 -10.81
C ARG A 102 8.28 28.49 -11.09
N GLN A 103 7.39 28.59 -12.07
CA GLN A 103 6.72 27.42 -12.65
C GLN A 103 7.77 26.57 -13.38
N MET A 104 8.19 25.48 -12.73
CA MET A 104 8.94 24.41 -13.39
C MET A 104 8.01 23.76 -14.42
N ARG A 105 8.24 24.04 -15.70
CA ARG A 105 7.50 23.48 -16.83
C ARG A 105 8.07 22.11 -17.14
N PHE A 106 7.35 21.07 -16.74
CA PHE A 106 7.69 19.68 -17.10
C PHE A 106 7.58 19.49 -18.62
N PRO A 107 8.48 18.71 -19.24
CA PRO A 107 8.31 18.27 -20.62
C PRO A 107 7.06 17.39 -20.68
N SER A 108 6.00 17.85 -21.35
CA SER A 108 4.84 17.02 -21.63
C SER A 108 5.26 15.94 -22.63
N PHE A 109 5.19 14.68 -22.20
CA PHE A 109 5.28 13.54 -23.10
C PHE A 109 4.11 13.61 -24.08
N SER A 110 4.40 14.05 -25.30
CA SER A 110 3.46 14.07 -26.41
C SER A 110 3.20 12.62 -26.80
N ARG A 111 2.12 12.03 -26.29
CA ARG A 111 1.59 10.75 -26.80
C ARG A 111 1.19 11.01 -28.25
N LYS A 112 2.00 10.53 -29.18
CA LYS A 112 1.71 10.51 -30.62
C LYS A 112 0.49 9.61 -30.83
N VAL A 113 -0.70 10.21 -30.77
CA VAL A 113 -1.95 9.59 -31.23
C VAL A 113 -1.98 9.80 -32.73
N GLU A 114 -1.45 8.82 -33.46
CA GLU A 114 -1.66 8.72 -34.89
C GLU A 114 -2.98 7.99 -35.10
N ALA A 115 -4.03 8.79 -35.32
CA ALA A 115 -5.32 8.31 -35.76
C ALA A 115 -5.21 7.92 -37.24
N ALA A 116 -5.29 6.62 -37.52
CA ALA A 116 -5.65 6.11 -38.84
C ALA A 116 -6.96 5.32 -38.69
N ALA A 117 -7.88 5.65 -39.59
CA ALA A 117 -9.29 5.32 -39.57
C ALA A 117 -9.61 3.81 -39.65
N ALA A 118 -10.75 3.46 -39.07
CA ALA A 118 -11.54 2.24 -39.29
C ALA A 118 -11.83 1.99 -40.80
N PRO A 119 -12.31 0.80 -41.27
CA PRO A 119 -13.16 -0.15 -40.55
C PRO A 119 -13.02 -1.67 -40.89
N ALA A 120 -13.86 -2.47 -40.23
CA ALA A 120 -14.52 -3.71 -40.70
C ALA A 120 -13.95 -5.11 -40.35
N VAL A 121 -14.75 -5.82 -39.54
CA VAL A 121 -15.36 -7.15 -39.77
C VAL A 121 -14.46 -8.35 -40.08
N VAL A 122 -14.38 -9.25 -39.07
CA VAL A 122 -14.51 -10.73 -39.09
C VAL A 122 -13.87 -11.50 -40.25
N VAL A 123 -12.93 -12.40 -39.92
CA VAL A 123 -13.00 -13.86 -40.17
C VAL A 123 -11.67 -14.50 -39.73
N ALA A 124 -11.79 -15.63 -39.02
CA ALA A 124 -10.85 -16.75 -38.84
C ALA A 124 -9.35 -16.42 -38.65
N GLY A 125 -8.73 -16.84 -37.55
CA GLY A 125 -8.57 -18.27 -37.26
C GLY A 125 -7.42 -18.83 -38.11
N SER A 126 -6.44 -19.44 -37.44
CA SER A 126 -5.42 -20.34 -38.03
C SER A 126 -4.01 -19.78 -38.33
N GLU A 127 -3.36 -18.99 -37.47
CA GLU A 127 -1.90 -18.78 -37.59
C GLU A 127 -1.11 -18.71 -36.26
N THR A 128 -1.60 -19.30 -35.17
CA THR A 128 -0.80 -19.47 -33.92
C THR A 128 -0.69 -20.92 -33.44
N ALA A 129 -0.98 -21.89 -34.32
CA ALA A 129 -0.78 -23.31 -34.04
C ALA A 129 0.63 -23.83 -34.39
N ALA A 130 1.40 -23.12 -35.23
CA ALA A 130 2.70 -23.63 -35.72
C ALA A 130 3.93 -23.19 -34.89
N ALA A 131 3.75 -22.35 -33.87
CA ALA A 131 4.81 -21.93 -32.96
C ALA A 131 4.76 -22.62 -31.58
N ALA A 132 3.75 -23.47 -31.35
CA ALA A 132 3.60 -24.25 -30.12
C ALA A 132 4.29 -25.63 -30.20
N GLU A 133 4.47 -26.19 -31.40
CA GLU A 133 4.94 -27.57 -31.57
C GLU A 133 6.48 -27.74 -31.49
N LYS A 134 7.24 -26.64 -31.45
CA LYS A 134 8.72 -26.67 -31.26
C LYS A 134 9.21 -26.16 -29.91
N ALA A 135 8.30 -25.82 -29.00
CA ALA A 135 8.63 -25.36 -27.66
C ALA A 135 8.37 -26.40 -26.56
N GLU A 136 7.86 -27.59 -26.90
CA GLU A 136 7.65 -28.67 -25.92
C GLU A 136 8.93 -29.47 -25.60
N GLU A 137 10.01 -29.32 -26.37
CA GLU A 137 11.22 -30.15 -26.24
C GLU A 137 12.30 -29.59 -25.30
N ILE A 138 12.09 -28.43 -24.64
CA ILE A 138 13.09 -27.87 -23.70
C ILE A 138 12.46 -27.34 -22.40
N VAL A 139 11.35 -27.93 -21.96
CA VAL A 139 10.84 -27.65 -20.60
C VAL A 139 11.31 -28.77 -19.69
N THR A 140 12.39 -28.51 -18.95
CA THR A 140 12.93 -29.46 -17.97
C THR A 140 11.84 -29.86 -16.97
N PRO A 141 11.85 -31.11 -16.45
CA PRO A 141 10.80 -31.61 -15.56
C PRO A 141 10.59 -30.74 -14.32
N ALA A 142 11.65 -30.10 -13.82
CA ALA A 142 11.58 -29.16 -12.70
C ALA A 142 10.71 -27.93 -12.98
N VAL A 143 10.70 -27.43 -14.23
CA VAL A 143 9.88 -26.27 -14.61
C VAL A 143 8.41 -26.67 -14.70
N LYS A 144 8.11 -27.88 -15.20
CA LYS A 144 6.74 -28.41 -15.24
C LYS A 144 6.14 -28.60 -13.84
N GLU A 145 6.95 -29.10 -12.90
CA GLU A 145 6.55 -29.26 -11.50
C GLU A 145 6.28 -27.91 -10.83
N THR A 146 7.11 -26.90 -11.13
CA THR A 146 6.92 -25.54 -10.61
C THR A 146 5.65 -24.88 -11.15
N ILE A 147 5.37 -25.04 -12.46
CA ILE A 147 4.13 -24.52 -13.09
C ILE A 147 2.91 -25.19 -12.46
N SER A 148 2.94 -26.52 -12.29
CA SER A 148 1.84 -27.26 -11.67
C SER A 148 1.61 -26.83 -10.21
N ALA A 149 2.68 -26.59 -9.44
CA ALA A 149 2.58 -26.10 -8.07
C ALA A 149 1.98 -24.67 -8.00
N LEU A 150 2.35 -23.80 -8.94
CA LEU A 150 1.80 -22.44 -9.06
C LEU A 150 0.31 -22.44 -9.43
N GLU A 151 -0.10 -23.31 -10.36
CA GLU A 151 -1.51 -23.47 -10.74
C GLU A 151 -2.35 -24.03 -9.57
N GLN A 152 -1.81 -25.00 -8.83
CA GLN A 152 -2.48 -25.53 -7.64
C GLN A 152 -2.62 -24.44 -6.56
N ALA A 153 -1.56 -23.69 -6.26
CA ALA A 153 -1.61 -22.60 -5.28
C ALA A 153 -2.60 -21.50 -5.69
N LYS A 154 -2.72 -21.21 -6.98
CA LYS A 154 -3.73 -20.27 -7.50
C LYS A 154 -5.14 -20.80 -7.29
N SER A 155 -5.39 -22.07 -7.60
CA SER A 155 -6.70 -22.71 -7.40
C SER A 155 -7.08 -22.74 -5.91
N ASP A 156 -6.13 -23.01 -5.02
CA ASP A 156 -6.37 -23.05 -3.58
C ASP A 156 -6.68 -21.64 -3.02
N LEU A 157 -6.02 -20.60 -3.54
CA LEU A 157 -6.32 -19.20 -3.21
C LEU A 157 -7.69 -18.77 -3.73
N GLU A 158 -8.05 -19.11 -4.97
CA GLU A 158 -9.38 -18.83 -5.52
C GLU A 158 -10.46 -19.56 -4.72
N ALA A 159 -10.23 -20.81 -4.31
CA ALA A 159 -11.17 -21.56 -3.46
C ALA A 159 -11.28 -20.98 -2.04
N ALA A 160 -10.17 -20.51 -1.46
CA ALA A 160 -10.17 -19.87 -0.14
C ALA A 160 -10.84 -18.49 -0.17
N LEU A 161 -10.65 -17.73 -1.25
CA LEU A 161 -11.25 -16.42 -1.45
C LEU A 161 -12.73 -16.51 -1.84
N ALA A 162 -13.13 -17.58 -2.54
CA ALA A 162 -14.53 -17.89 -2.86
C ALA A 162 -15.24 -18.71 -1.76
N GLY A 163 -14.62 -18.92 -0.59
CA GLY A 163 -15.31 -19.36 0.63
C GLY A 163 -16.45 -18.39 0.98
N PRO A 164 -17.48 -18.82 1.73
CA PRO A 164 -18.81 -18.22 1.74
C PRO A 164 -18.71 -16.71 1.89
N GLU A 165 -18.87 -16.05 0.74
CA GLU A 165 -19.17 -14.65 0.62
C GLU A 165 -20.48 -14.43 1.40
N GLU A 166 -20.35 -14.14 2.69
CA GLU A 166 -21.21 -13.18 3.36
C GLU A 166 -20.87 -11.81 2.75
N THR A 167 -21.11 -11.69 1.45
CA THR A 167 -21.12 -10.42 0.74
C THR A 167 -22.30 -9.66 1.29
N ALA A 168 -22.01 -8.81 2.27
CA ALA A 168 -22.70 -7.56 2.48
C ALA A 168 -22.59 -6.74 1.18
N GLN A 169 -23.39 -7.12 0.17
CA GLN A 169 -23.81 -6.18 -0.86
C GLN A 169 -24.68 -5.17 -0.14
N ALA A 170 -24.02 -4.09 0.29
CA ALA A 170 -24.67 -2.90 0.81
C ALA A 170 -25.60 -2.35 -0.27
N ALA A 171 -26.86 -2.78 -0.24
CA ALA A 171 -27.95 -2.01 -0.80
C ALA A 171 -28.05 -0.74 0.03
N GLU A 172 -27.91 0.41 -0.62
CA GLU A 172 -28.04 1.74 -0.01
C GLU A 172 -29.42 1.85 0.68
N GLY A 173 -29.47 1.55 1.98
CA GLY A 173 -30.70 1.55 2.78
C GLY A 173 -30.81 0.44 3.83
N GLU A 174 -29.98 -0.61 3.78
CA GLU A 174 -29.98 -1.66 4.80
C GLU A 174 -28.99 -1.31 5.92
N LEU A 175 -29.54 -1.15 7.13
CA LEU A 175 -28.76 -0.92 8.35
C LEU A 175 -28.15 -2.25 8.79
N TYR A 176 -26.82 -2.35 8.69
CA TYR A 176 -26.10 -3.53 9.16
C TYR A 176 -25.55 -3.30 10.57
N VAL A 177 -25.40 -4.39 11.31
CA VAL A 177 -24.78 -4.39 12.63
C VAL A 177 -23.27 -4.30 12.44
N VAL A 178 -22.68 -3.19 12.88
CA VAL A 178 -21.23 -2.93 12.84
C VAL A 178 -20.54 -3.63 14.00
N GLU A 179 -21.11 -3.56 15.19
CA GLU A 179 -20.48 -4.05 16.42
C GLU A 179 -21.54 -4.54 17.41
N ASP A 180 -21.38 -5.78 17.90
CA ASP A 180 -22.12 -6.30 19.05
C ASP A 180 -21.32 -6.00 20.33
N LYS A 181 -21.93 -5.25 21.26
CA LYS A 181 -21.30 -4.82 22.51
C LYS A 181 -22.22 -5.08 23.71
N VAL A 182 -21.64 -5.46 24.85
CA VAL A 182 -22.40 -5.57 26.10
C VAL A 182 -22.20 -4.29 26.91
N ILE A 183 -23.28 -3.56 27.16
CA ILE A 183 -23.28 -2.28 27.90
C ILE A 183 -24.06 -2.50 29.20
N ARG A 184 -23.39 -2.33 30.34
CA ARG A 184 -23.95 -2.55 31.69
C ARG A 184 -24.63 -3.92 31.87
N GLY A 185 -24.08 -4.95 31.23
CA GLY A 185 -24.60 -6.32 31.30
C GLY A 185 -25.79 -6.61 30.39
N ARG A 186 -26.22 -5.64 29.56
CA ARG A 186 -27.26 -5.81 28.53
C ARG A 186 -26.63 -5.86 27.13
N PRO A 187 -27.09 -6.74 26.23
CA PRO A 187 -26.59 -6.78 24.87
C PRO A 187 -27.08 -5.56 24.08
N ALA A 188 -26.15 -4.94 23.35
CA ALA A 188 -26.39 -3.81 22.47
C ALA A 188 -25.70 -4.03 21.11
N ARG A 189 -26.28 -3.48 20.05
CA ARG A 189 -25.83 -3.58 18.67
C ARG A 189 -25.67 -2.19 18.10
N ILE A 190 -24.48 -1.87 17.63
CA ILE A 190 -24.19 -0.59 16.98
C ILE A 190 -24.44 -0.77 15.49
N LEU A 191 -25.32 0.04 14.92
CA LEU A 191 -25.68 0.02 13.52
C LEU A 191 -24.75 0.92 12.69
N SER A 192 -24.74 0.70 11.37
CA SER A 192 -23.91 1.42 10.40
C SER A 192 -24.15 2.92 10.31
N ASP A 193 -25.31 3.39 10.78
CA ASP A 193 -25.67 4.80 10.86
C ASP A 193 -25.29 5.47 12.18
N GLY A 194 -24.66 4.73 13.10
CA GLY A 194 -24.28 5.21 14.43
C GLY A 194 -25.39 5.09 15.47
N THR A 195 -26.59 4.64 15.09
CA THR A 195 -27.65 4.33 16.05
C THR A 195 -27.36 3.02 16.77
N VAL A 196 -27.94 2.85 17.96
CA VAL A 196 -27.67 1.71 18.85
C VAL A 196 -28.96 1.00 19.19
N GLU A 197 -29.06 -0.30 18.96
CA GLU A 197 -30.18 -1.12 19.43
C GLU A 197 -29.77 -1.90 20.68
N ALA A 198 -30.47 -1.73 21.80
CA ALA A 198 -30.16 -2.41 23.05
C ALA A 198 -31.36 -3.17 23.59
N GLU A 199 -31.11 -4.31 24.23
CA GLU A 199 -32.13 -5.09 24.92
C GLU A 199 -32.41 -4.46 26.30
N THR A 200 -33.56 -3.80 26.40
CA THR A 200 -34.11 -3.19 27.61
C THR A 200 -35.20 -4.08 28.22
N ASP A 201 -35.74 -3.68 29.37
CA ASP A 201 -36.83 -4.44 30.01
C ASP A 201 -38.14 -4.43 29.20
N GLU A 202 -38.27 -3.49 28.26
CA GLU A 202 -39.40 -3.40 27.32
C GLU A 202 -39.10 -4.09 25.97
N GLY A 203 -37.94 -4.75 25.84
CA GLY A 203 -37.46 -5.39 24.62
C GLY A 203 -36.36 -4.60 23.91
N TRP A 204 -36.18 -4.84 22.61
CA TRP A 204 -35.17 -4.17 21.80
C TRP A 204 -35.60 -2.73 21.47
N MET A 205 -34.85 -1.76 21.99
CA MET A 205 -35.06 -0.33 21.73
C MET A 205 -33.90 0.25 20.93
N ARG A 206 -34.21 1.21 20.06
CA ARG A 206 -33.24 1.92 19.25
C ARG A 206 -32.98 3.33 19.79
N PHE A 207 -31.71 3.65 19.96
CA PHE A 207 -31.19 4.91 20.48
C PHE A 207 -30.39 5.63 19.39
N GLU A 208 -30.41 6.95 19.42
CA GLU A 208 -29.72 7.78 18.41
C GLU A 208 -28.18 7.62 18.49
N ASN A 209 -27.65 7.45 19.70
CA ASN A 209 -26.23 7.26 19.97
C ASN A 209 -26.04 6.50 21.30
N LEU A 210 -24.79 6.17 21.63
CA LEU A 210 -24.43 5.51 22.89
C LEU A 210 -24.74 6.37 24.13
N GLU A 211 -24.63 7.70 24.02
CA GLU A 211 -24.86 8.62 25.13
C GLU A 211 -26.33 8.60 25.58
N HIS A 212 -27.27 8.57 24.63
CA HIS A 212 -28.71 8.42 24.91
C HIS A 212 -29.05 7.07 25.53
N LEU A 213 -28.38 6.00 25.11
CA LEU A 213 -28.54 4.69 25.75
C LEU A 213 -28.06 4.74 27.21
N ASP A 214 -26.90 5.34 27.47
CA ASP A 214 -26.35 5.46 28.82
C ASP A 214 -27.26 6.33 29.71
N GLU A 215 -27.77 7.46 29.20
CA GLU A 215 -28.72 8.32 29.93
C GLU A 215 -30.02 7.59 30.26
N TYR A 216 -30.55 6.79 29.33
CA TYR A 216 -31.74 5.96 29.56
C TYR A 216 -31.50 4.90 30.64
N LEU A 217 -30.37 4.19 30.58
CA LEU A 217 -30.01 3.20 31.59
C LEU A 217 -29.80 3.83 32.97
N ASP A 218 -29.17 5.00 33.03
CA ASP A 218 -29.03 5.78 34.27
C ASP A 218 -30.39 6.18 34.85
N ALA A 219 -31.35 6.59 34.01
CA ALA A 219 -32.69 6.97 34.46
C ALA A 219 -33.47 5.77 35.04
N ILE A 220 -33.33 4.58 34.45
CA ILE A 220 -33.98 3.36 34.94
C ILE A 220 -33.35 2.88 36.25
N GLU A 221 -32.02 2.92 36.37
CA GLU A 221 -31.33 2.49 37.59
C GLU A 221 -31.69 3.36 38.81
N GLN A 222 -32.12 4.61 38.57
CA GLN A 222 -32.55 5.55 39.61
C GLN A 222 -34.04 5.44 40.00
N ALA A 223 -34.86 4.73 39.22
CA ALA A 223 -36.30 4.58 39.44
C ALA A 223 -36.63 3.41 40.39
#